data_AF-A0A0S9MUI6-F1
#
_entry.id   AF-A0A0S9MUI6-F1
#
_cell.length_a   1.000
_cell.length_b   1.000
_cell.length_c   1.000
_cell.angle_alpha   90.00
_cell.angle_beta   90.00
_cell.angle_gamma   90.00
#
_symmetry.space_group_name_H-M   'P 1'
#
loop_
_entity.id
_entity.type
_entity.pdbx_description
1 polymer ?
#
loop_
_entity_poly.entity_id
_entity_poly.type
_entity_poly.pdbx_seq_one_letter_code
_entity_poly.pdbx_strand_id
1 'polypeptide(L)'
;MASICRDESMPAVRTVGDWKDANPAFAASIARAREEGFDALAAECLEIANTPLEGIESTTKPNGDVEEKRGDMLGHRKLQIETRLKLLAKWDPKRYGDKMQIAGDPDAPLETRTTLNVAGLSTDALAEIMAARDAAKPR
;
A
#
# COMPACT_ATOMS: atom_id res chain seq x y z
N MET A 1 16.25 7.65 4.60
CA MET A 1 17.54 8.03 3.98
C MET A 1 17.77 9.54 3.98
N ALA A 2 16.84 10.36 3.47
CA ALA A 2 17.03 11.82 3.42
C ALA A 2 17.23 12.51 4.78
N SER A 3 16.72 11.95 5.89
CA SER A 3 16.96 12.49 7.23
C SER A 3 18.38 12.16 7.75
N ILE A 4 18.79 10.89 7.64
CA ILE A 4 20.10 10.42 8.14
C ILE A 4 21.26 11.15 7.45
N CYS A 5 21.17 11.37 6.14
CA CYS A 5 22.19 12.12 5.38
C CYS A 5 22.25 13.63 5.68
N ARG A 6 21.45 14.14 6.65
CA ARG A 6 21.57 15.51 7.16
C ARG A 6 22.48 15.60 8.38
N ASP A 7 22.84 14.48 8.98
CA ASP A 7 23.82 14.42 10.06
C ASP A 7 25.21 14.78 9.52
N GLU A 8 25.99 15.54 10.29
CA GLU A 8 27.34 15.99 9.93
C GLU A 8 28.30 14.80 9.69
N SER A 9 28.09 13.71 10.41
CA SER A 9 28.88 12.48 10.27
C SER A 9 28.51 11.63 9.05
N MET A 10 27.42 11.97 8.35
CA MET A 10 26.89 11.17 7.25
C MET A 10 27.20 11.77 5.87
N PRO A 11 27.54 10.95 4.87
CA PRO A 11 27.70 11.43 3.51
C PRO A 11 26.42 12.06 2.96
N ALA A 12 26.59 13.06 2.10
CA ALA A 12 25.48 13.69 1.41
C ALA A 12 24.67 12.67 0.60
N VAL A 13 23.36 12.94 0.43
CA VAL A 13 22.43 12.05 -0.27
C VAL A 13 22.93 11.66 -1.66
N ARG A 14 23.57 12.60 -2.37
CA ARG A 14 24.14 12.35 -3.70
C ARG A 14 25.27 11.32 -3.66
N THR A 15 26.19 11.45 -2.72
CA THR A 15 27.31 10.50 -2.52
C THR A 15 26.80 9.09 -2.22
N VAL A 16 25.79 8.96 -1.37
CA VAL A 16 25.15 7.66 -1.11
C VAL A 16 24.46 7.11 -2.36
N GLY A 17 23.88 7.98 -3.18
CA GLY A 17 23.33 7.64 -4.50
C GLY A 17 24.40 7.05 -5.42
N ASP A 18 25.51 7.75 -5.59
CA ASP A 18 26.63 7.33 -6.44
C ASP A 18 27.18 5.96 -5.99
N TRP A 19 27.24 5.70 -4.68
CA TRP A 19 27.66 4.39 -4.14
C TRP A 19 26.68 3.27 -4.45
N LYS A 20 25.37 3.55 -4.46
CA LYS A 20 24.36 2.55 -4.85
C LYS A 20 24.51 2.16 -6.31
N ASP A 21 24.81 3.13 -7.17
CA ASP A 21 24.96 2.89 -8.60
C ASP A 21 26.27 2.13 -8.91
N ALA A 22 27.34 2.42 -8.16
CA ALA A 22 28.63 1.76 -8.34
C ALA A 22 28.73 0.37 -7.66
N ASN A 23 27.95 0.08 -6.62
CA ASN A 23 28.05 -1.16 -5.84
C ASN A 23 26.68 -1.84 -5.66
N PRO A 24 26.39 -2.89 -6.46
CA PRO A 24 25.13 -3.64 -6.36
C PRO A 24 24.87 -4.28 -5.00
N ALA A 25 25.91 -4.76 -4.30
CA ALA A 25 25.76 -5.37 -2.98
C ALA A 25 25.38 -4.34 -1.91
N PHE A 26 25.90 -3.12 -2.02
CA PHE A 26 25.51 -2.00 -1.18
C PHE A 26 24.06 -1.58 -1.45
N ALA A 27 23.66 -1.47 -2.72
CA ALA A 27 22.29 -1.18 -3.10
C ALA A 27 21.29 -2.23 -2.55
N ALA A 28 21.63 -3.52 -2.65
CA ALA A 28 20.82 -4.61 -2.10
C ALA A 28 20.70 -4.53 -0.57
N SER A 29 21.77 -4.14 0.12
CA SER A 29 21.75 -3.97 1.58
C SER A 29 20.84 -2.81 2.00
N ILE A 30 20.86 -1.69 1.26
CA ILE A 30 19.93 -0.57 1.49
C ILE A 30 18.49 -0.98 1.20
N ALA A 31 18.24 -1.80 0.18
CA ALA A 31 16.90 -2.30 -0.12
C ALA A 31 16.35 -3.14 1.04
N ARG A 32 17.13 -4.10 1.57
CA ARG A 32 16.76 -4.89 2.75
C ARG A 32 16.50 -4.01 3.98
N ALA A 33 17.37 -3.05 4.24
CA ALA A 33 17.17 -2.11 5.36
C ALA A 33 15.89 -1.28 5.22
N ARG A 34 15.45 -0.98 3.98
CA ARG A 34 14.15 -0.33 3.77
C ARG A 34 12.99 -1.26 4.06
N GLU A 35 13.06 -2.52 3.67
CA GLU A 35 12.02 -3.52 3.97
C GLU A 35 11.86 -3.70 5.48
N GLU A 36 12.96 -3.86 6.22
CA GLU A 36 12.96 -3.91 7.68
C GLU A 36 12.44 -2.60 8.30
N GLY A 37 12.81 -1.46 7.71
CA GLY A 37 12.29 -0.15 8.12
C GLY A 37 10.78 -0.03 7.96
N PHE A 38 10.17 -0.71 6.99
CA PHE A 38 8.71 -0.73 6.83
C PHE A 38 8.04 -1.51 7.96
N ASP A 39 8.61 -2.65 8.37
CA ASP A 39 8.13 -3.41 9.53
C ASP A 39 8.27 -2.60 10.83
N ALA A 40 9.38 -1.88 10.99
CA ALA A 40 9.59 -1.00 12.14
C ALA A 40 8.53 0.12 12.22
N LEU A 41 8.17 0.74 11.08
CA LEU A 41 7.11 1.75 11.03
C LEU A 41 5.74 1.17 11.39
N ALA A 42 5.46 -0.07 10.98
CA ALA A 42 4.21 -0.75 11.34
C ALA A 42 4.16 -1.04 12.85
N ALA A 43 5.26 -1.49 13.45
CA ALA A 43 5.37 -1.67 14.90
C ALA A 43 5.24 -0.34 15.66
N GLU A 44 5.86 0.73 15.17
CA GLU A 44 5.75 2.07 15.75
C GLU A 44 4.31 2.57 15.77
N CYS A 45 3.49 2.25 14.77
CA CYS A 45 2.06 2.57 14.79
C CYS A 45 1.33 1.94 15.98
N LEU A 46 1.67 0.70 16.36
CA LEU A 46 1.10 0.03 17.53
C LEU A 46 1.56 0.70 18.82
N GLU A 47 2.84 1.04 18.92
CA GLU A 47 3.40 1.77 20.06
C GLU A 47 2.72 3.13 20.25
N ILE A 48 2.53 3.90 19.17
CA ILE A 48 1.82 5.19 19.20
C ILE A 48 0.37 5.01 19.62
N ALA A 49 -0.31 3.96 19.15
CA ALA A 49 -1.69 3.69 19.54
C ALA A 49 -1.82 3.38 21.04
N ASN A 50 -0.88 2.60 21.58
CA ASN A 50 -0.89 2.14 22.97
C ASN A 50 -0.31 3.15 23.97
N THR A 51 0.47 4.13 23.50
CA THR A 51 1.14 5.12 24.36
C THR A 51 0.41 6.47 24.29
N PRO A 52 -0.28 6.90 25.37
CA PRO A 52 -0.86 8.23 25.44
C PRO A 52 0.21 9.32 25.33
N LEU A 53 -0.13 10.43 24.69
CA LEU A 53 0.71 11.61 24.65
C LEU A 53 -0.08 12.77 25.24
N GLU A 54 0.31 13.21 26.43
CA GLU A 54 -0.33 14.37 27.04
C GLU A 54 0.04 15.66 26.30
N GLY A 55 -0.95 16.51 26.07
CA GLY A 55 -0.76 17.84 25.50
C GLY A 55 -1.90 18.78 25.87
N ILE A 56 -1.86 19.95 25.27
CA ILE A 56 -2.83 21.02 25.51
C ILE A 56 -3.43 21.41 24.16
N GLU A 57 -4.76 21.36 24.07
CA GLU A 57 -5.51 21.94 22.97
C GLU A 57 -6.06 23.30 23.42
N SER A 58 -5.58 24.37 22.80
CA SER A 58 -6.04 25.74 23.07
C SER A 58 -7.04 26.17 21.99
N THR A 59 -8.25 26.54 22.40
CA THR A 59 -9.28 27.10 21.52
C THR A 59 -9.60 28.53 21.92
N THR A 60 -9.46 29.46 20.98
CA THR A 60 -9.83 30.87 21.20
C THR A 60 -11.32 31.05 20.92
N LYS A 61 -12.06 31.52 21.93
CA LYS A 61 -13.49 31.82 21.82
C LYS A 61 -13.71 33.17 21.10
N PRO A 62 -14.91 33.41 20.56
CA PRO A 62 -15.23 34.68 19.90
C PRO A 62 -15.08 35.93 20.78
N ASN A 63 -15.10 35.77 22.11
CA ASN A 63 -14.92 36.83 23.08
C ASN A 63 -13.44 37.12 23.43
N GLY A 64 -12.49 36.41 22.82
CA GLY A 64 -11.06 36.55 23.08
C GLY A 64 -10.52 35.67 24.21
N ASP A 65 -11.38 34.94 24.93
CA ASP A 65 -10.94 34.01 25.96
C ASP A 65 -10.30 32.76 25.32
N VAL A 66 -9.21 32.29 25.94
CA VAL A 66 -8.56 31.03 25.55
C VAL A 66 -9.02 29.93 26.48
N GLU A 67 -9.63 28.88 25.93
CA GLU A 67 -9.93 27.65 26.65
C GLU A 67 -8.85 26.63 26.35
N GLU A 68 -8.18 26.16 27.39
CA GLU A 68 -7.15 25.12 27.30
C GLU A 68 -7.67 23.81 27.85
N LYS A 69 -7.61 22.76 27.04
CA LYS A 69 -7.96 21.41 27.46
C LYS A 69 -6.71 20.56 27.48
N ARG A 70 -6.33 20.11 28.68
CA ARG A 70 -5.29 19.09 28.84
C ARG A 70 -5.88 17.71 28.63
N GLY A 71 -5.21 16.90 27.83
CA GLY A 71 -5.64 15.53 27.60
C GLY A 71 -4.67 14.76 26.72
N ASP A 72 -5.04 13.53 26.39
CA ASP A 72 -4.34 12.74 25.40
C ASP A 72 -4.56 13.32 24.00
N MET A 73 -3.48 13.53 23.27
CA MET A 73 -3.45 14.13 21.94
C MET A 73 -3.85 13.11 20.86
N LEU A 74 -5.09 12.61 20.96
CA LEU A 74 -5.63 11.60 20.04
C LEU A 74 -5.52 12.02 18.57
N GLY A 75 -5.78 13.29 18.25
CA GLY A 75 -5.66 13.82 16.89
C GLY A 75 -4.22 13.72 16.36
N HIS A 76 -3.24 14.09 17.19
CA HIS A 76 -1.82 14.00 16.83
C HIS A 76 -1.37 12.55 16.63
N ARG A 77 -1.73 11.65 17.55
CA ARG A 77 -1.38 10.22 17.47
C ARG A 77 -2.04 9.56 16.26
N LYS A 78 -3.32 9.86 16.00
CA LYS A 78 -4.04 9.35 14.83
C LYS A 78 -3.42 9.83 13.51
N LEU A 79 -3.07 11.11 13.41
CA LEU A 79 -2.41 11.66 12.21
C LEU A 79 -1.09 10.96 11.94
N GLN A 80 -0.31 10.68 12.98
CA GLN A 80 0.95 9.97 12.89
C GLN A 80 0.79 8.53 12.37
N ILE A 81 -0.16 7.78 12.93
CA ILE A 81 -0.48 6.41 12.52
C ILE A 81 -0.99 6.40 11.08
N GLU A 82 -1.95 7.26 10.75
CA GLU A 82 -2.56 7.32 9.43
C GLU A 82 -1.54 7.67 8.33
N THR A 83 -0.66 8.63 8.61
CA THR A 83 0.42 9.01 7.68
C THR A 83 1.33 7.82 7.39
N ARG A 84 1.76 7.10 8.44
CA ARG A 84 2.65 5.93 8.31
C ARG A 84 1.96 4.80 7.54
N LEU A 85 0.72 4.45 7.88
CA LEU A 85 -0.04 3.40 7.20
C LEU A 85 -0.28 3.72 5.72
N LYS A 86 -0.62 4.98 5.38
CA LYS A 86 -0.76 5.42 3.98
C LYS A 86 0.54 5.29 3.21
N LEU A 87 1.67 5.68 3.79
CA LEU A 87 2.98 5.53 3.16
C LEU A 87 3.34 4.06 2.97
N LEU A 88 3.13 3.21 3.98
CA LEU A 88 3.36 1.76 3.91
C LEU A 88 2.54 1.11 2.80
N ALA A 89 1.24 1.45 2.67
CA ALA A 89 0.39 0.95 1.60
C ALA A 89 0.87 1.33 0.19
N LYS A 90 1.66 2.42 0.05
CA LYS A 90 2.26 2.84 -1.23
C LYS A 90 3.67 2.28 -1.44
N TRP A 91 4.45 2.14 -0.38
CA TRP A 91 5.84 1.66 -0.44
C TRP A 91 5.94 0.13 -0.55
N ASP A 92 5.03 -0.59 0.11
CA ASP A 92 4.90 -2.03 0.01
C ASP A 92 3.41 -2.45 -0.04
N PRO A 93 2.74 -2.27 -1.21
CA PRO A 93 1.34 -2.62 -1.38
C PRO A 93 1.06 -4.12 -1.21
N LYS A 94 2.07 -4.98 -1.39
CA LYS A 94 1.91 -6.43 -1.28
C LYS A 94 1.61 -6.85 0.16
N ARG A 95 2.28 -6.24 1.14
CA ARG A 95 2.09 -6.54 2.57
C ARG A 95 1.05 -5.63 3.24
N TYR A 96 1.06 -4.33 2.92
CA TYR A 96 0.26 -3.33 3.64
C TYR A 96 -0.81 -2.64 2.79
N GLY A 97 -0.94 -3.00 1.51
CA GLY A 97 -2.02 -2.50 0.67
C GLY A 97 -3.35 -3.17 1.01
N ASP A 98 -4.45 -2.45 0.74
CA ASP A 98 -5.78 -3.00 0.87
C ASP A 98 -5.97 -4.16 -0.11
N LYS A 99 -6.33 -5.34 0.41
CA LYS A 99 -6.64 -6.51 -0.41
C LYS A 99 -8.12 -6.47 -0.80
N MET A 100 -8.39 -6.19 -2.06
CA MET A 100 -9.74 -6.32 -2.61
C MET A 100 -9.88 -7.70 -3.26
N GLN A 101 -10.73 -8.56 -2.69
CA GLN A 101 -11.12 -9.81 -3.32
C GLN A 101 -12.38 -9.56 -4.14
N ILE A 102 -12.27 -9.63 -5.46
CA ILE A 102 -13.43 -9.65 -6.36
C ILE A 102 -13.91 -11.10 -6.41
N ALA A 103 -14.91 -11.44 -5.60
CA ALA A 103 -15.66 -12.67 -5.77
C ALA A 103 -16.80 -12.39 -6.76
N GLY A 104 -16.96 -13.25 -7.77
CA GLY A 104 -18.20 -13.27 -8.56
C GLY A 104 -19.35 -13.61 -7.62
N ASP A 105 -20.38 -12.76 -7.63
CA ASP A 105 -21.63 -13.02 -6.92
C ASP A 105 -22.17 -14.41 -7.35
N PRO A 106 -22.59 -15.30 -6.42
CA PRO A 106 -23.25 -16.56 -6.78
C PRO A 106 -24.47 -16.36 -7.69
N ASP A 107 -25.18 -15.23 -7.53
CA ASP A 107 -26.36 -14.85 -8.31
C ASP A 107 -26.02 -13.96 -9.52
N ALA A 108 -24.77 -13.48 -9.64
CA ALA A 108 -24.25 -12.73 -10.78
C ALA A 108 -22.76 -13.06 -11.06
N PRO A 109 -22.46 -14.29 -11.53
CA PRO A 109 -21.09 -14.68 -11.86
C PRO A 109 -20.52 -13.78 -12.96
N LEU A 110 -19.19 -13.55 -12.91
CA LEU A 110 -18.49 -12.75 -13.92
C LEU A 110 -18.67 -13.40 -15.30
N GLU A 111 -19.49 -12.78 -16.17
CA GLU A 111 -19.65 -13.24 -17.54
C GLU A 111 -18.37 -12.97 -18.34
N THR A 112 -17.52 -14.00 -18.47
CA THR A 112 -16.36 -13.95 -19.36
C THR A 112 -16.83 -14.10 -20.81
N ARG A 113 -17.17 -12.99 -21.46
CA ARG A 113 -17.50 -12.99 -22.89
C ARG A 113 -16.23 -13.04 -23.73
N THR A 114 -15.81 -14.25 -24.11
CA THR A 114 -14.72 -14.45 -25.08
C THR A 114 -15.26 -14.37 -26.51
N THR A 115 -14.96 -13.30 -27.24
CA THR A 115 -15.30 -13.19 -28.66
C THR A 115 -14.27 -13.93 -29.51
N LEU A 116 -14.67 -15.06 -30.10
CA LEU A 116 -13.85 -15.78 -31.07
C LEU A 116 -14.21 -15.30 -32.48
N ASN A 117 -13.22 -14.83 -33.23
CA ASN A 117 -13.39 -14.48 -34.63
C ASN A 117 -13.31 -15.74 -35.49
N VAL A 118 -14.42 -16.08 -36.14
CA VAL A 118 -14.58 -17.32 -36.93
C VAL A 118 -14.30 -17.14 -38.43
N ALA A 119 -13.98 -15.93 -38.88
CA ALA A 119 -13.85 -15.60 -40.31
C ALA A 119 -12.73 -16.35 -41.06
N GLY A 120 -11.82 -17.03 -40.35
CA GLY A 120 -10.71 -17.80 -40.93
C GLY A 120 -10.72 -19.29 -40.63
N LEU A 121 -11.79 -19.84 -40.04
CA LEU A 121 -11.87 -21.26 -39.71
C LEU A 121 -12.50 -22.07 -40.85
N SER A 122 -12.01 -23.29 -41.05
CA SER A 122 -12.64 -24.23 -41.99
C SER A 122 -14.00 -24.68 -41.49
N THR A 123 -14.85 -25.15 -42.41
CA THR A 123 -16.18 -25.70 -42.09
C THR A 123 -16.10 -26.88 -41.12
N ASP A 124 -15.04 -27.67 -41.22
CA ASP A 124 -14.82 -28.84 -40.36
C ASP A 124 -14.46 -28.41 -38.94
N ALA A 125 -13.60 -27.40 -38.79
CA ALA A 125 -13.27 -26.82 -37.49
C ALA A 125 -14.49 -26.17 -36.83
N LEU A 126 -15.38 -25.56 -37.62
CA LEU A 126 -16.64 -25.01 -37.12
C LEU A 126 -17.61 -26.11 -36.67
N ALA A 127 -17.66 -27.24 -37.38
CA ALA A 127 -18.47 -28.39 -37.00
C ALA A 127 -18.00 -29.02 -35.68
N GLU A 128 -16.68 -29.14 -35.47
CA GLU A 128 -16.10 -29.64 -34.23
C GLU A 128 -16.40 -28.72 -33.04
N ILE A 129 -16.27 -27.40 -33.22
CA ILE A 129 -16.56 -26.41 -32.16
C ILE A 129 -18.06 -26.45 -31.78
N MET A 130 -18.96 -26.57 -32.76
CA MET A 130 -20.40 -26.67 -32.49
C MET A 130 -20.75 -27.97 -31.76
N ALA A 131 -20.17 -29.10 -32.17
CA ALA A 131 -20.37 -30.38 -31.50
C ALA A 131 -19.86 -30.35 -30.04
N ALA A 132 -18.70 -29.73 -29.79
CA ALA A 132 -18.15 -29.55 -28.45
C ALA A 132 -19.03 -28.65 -27.57
N ARG A 133 -19.64 -27.60 -28.14
CA ARG A 133 -20.59 -26.72 -27.43
C ARG A 133 -21.84 -27.48 -26.99
N ASP A 134 -22.42 -28.29 -27.87
CA ASP A 134 -23.66 -29.02 -27.57
C ASP A 134 -23.43 -30.14 -26.54
N ALA A 135 -22.22 -30.70 -26.48
CA ALA A 135 -21.81 -31.64 -25.44
C ALA A 135 -21.57 -30.98 -24.06
N ALA A 136 -21.26 -29.69 -24.02
CA ALA A 136 -20.97 -28.94 -22.79
C ALA A 136 -22.21 -28.31 -22.13
N LYS A 137 -23.41 -28.49 -22.70
CA LYS A 137 -24.64 -27.98 -22.11
C LYS A 137 -25.08 -28.91 -20.96
N PRO A 138 -25.19 -28.43 -19.70
CA PRO A 138 -25.69 -29.26 -18.61
C PRO A 138 -27.17 -29.63 -18.88
N ARG A 139 -27.53 -30.89 -18.57
CA ARG A 139 -28.92 -31.37 -18.61
C ARG A 139 -29.79 -30.64 -17.59
#